data_AF-A0AAV5T6Y0-F1
#
_entry.id   AF-A0AAV5T6Y0-F1
#
_cell.length_a   1.000
_cell.length_b   1.000
_cell.length_c   1.000
_cell.angle_alpha   90.00
_cell.angle_beta   90.00
_cell.angle_gamma   90.00
#
_symmetry.space_group_name_H-M   'P 1'
#
loop_
_entity.id
_entity.type
_entity.pdbx_description
1 polymer ?
#
loop_
_entity_poly.entity_id
_entity_poly.type
_entity_poly.pdbx_seq_one_letter_code
_entity_poly.pdbx_strand_id
1 'polypeptide(L)'
;DERLQRIILGCRYMIETAYDGVYPEYYSKHSELWICDGCFRYFANKQLCIRHANACPLIAHPPGDEVYRDRCVGDGFISVFKVNGDQQEGKVR
;
A
#
# COMPACT_ATOMS: atom_id res chain seq x y z
N ASP A 1 -20.11 -4.80 14.81
CA ASP A 1 -18.88 -5.61 14.66
C ASP A 1 -17.78 -4.66 14.20
N GLU A 2 -16.95 -4.18 15.13
CA GLU A 2 -15.99 -3.07 14.94
C GLU A 2 -14.67 -3.52 14.31
N ARG A 3 -14.77 -4.44 13.34
CA ARG A 3 -13.63 -5.08 12.70
C ARG A 3 -13.39 -4.42 11.35
N LEU A 4 -12.13 -4.34 10.91
CA LEU A 4 -11.80 -3.94 9.55
C LEU A 4 -12.42 -4.95 8.58
N GLN A 5 -13.25 -4.48 7.65
CA GLN A 5 -13.98 -5.33 6.69
C GLN A 5 -13.38 -5.27 5.29
N ARG A 6 -12.74 -4.15 4.95
CA ARG A 6 -12.19 -3.90 3.63
C ARG A 6 -11.08 -2.87 3.64
N ILE A 7 -10.21 -2.95 2.66
CA ILE A 7 -9.19 -1.94 2.37
C ILE A 7 -9.38 -1.41 0.95
N ILE A 8 -9.00 -0.15 0.73
CA ILE A 8 -8.97 0.48 -0.59
C ILE A 8 -7.53 0.74 -0.98
N LEU A 9 -6.99 -0.08 -1.88
CA LEU A 9 -5.62 0.03 -2.38
C LEU A 9 -5.53 0.98 -3.58
N GLY A 10 -4.52 1.85 -3.60
CA GLY A 10 -4.30 2.84 -4.68
C GLY A 10 -5.45 3.85 -4.82
N CYS A 11 -6.20 4.05 -3.72
CA CYS A 11 -7.46 4.79 -3.70
C CYS A 11 -8.49 4.35 -4.77
N ARG A 12 -8.39 3.11 -5.31
CA ARG A 12 -9.19 2.59 -6.43
C ARG A 12 -9.73 1.18 -6.19
N TYR A 13 -8.88 0.26 -5.75
CA TYR A 13 -9.21 -1.16 -5.68
C TYR A 13 -9.72 -1.52 -4.28
N MET A 14 -11.00 -1.90 -4.20
CA MET A 14 -11.60 -2.37 -2.96
C MET A 14 -11.32 -3.87 -2.78
N ILE A 15 -10.77 -4.24 -1.62
CA ILE A 15 -10.40 -5.61 -1.29
C ILE A 15 -11.05 -5.95 0.06
N GLU A 16 -11.80 -7.04 0.10
CA GLU A 16 -12.39 -7.56 1.34
C GLU A 16 -11.34 -8.28 2.17
N THR A 17 -11.37 -8.08 3.49
CA THR A 17 -10.38 -8.66 4.40
C THR A 17 -10.84 -10.02 4.90
N ALA A 18 -10.07 -11.07 4.59
CA ALA A 18 -10.31 -12.42 5.11
C ALA A 18 -9.94 -12.53 6.61
N TYR A 19 -8.90 -11.82 7.04
CA TYR A 19 -8.36 -11.86 8.40
C TYR A 19 -8.14 -10.45 8.95
N ASP A 20 -8.01 -10.35 10.27
CA ASP A 20 -7.72 -9.09 10.94
C ASP A 20 -6.23 -8.76 10.86
N GLY A 21 -5.95 -7.56 10.37
CA GLY A 21 -4.62 -6.98 10.43
C GLY A 21 -4.33 -6.39 11.81
N VAL A 22 -3.05 -6.42 12.22
CA VAL A 22 -2.58 -5.77 13.45
C VAL A 22 -2.28 -4.29 13.17
N TYR A 23 -3.31 -3.54 12.78
CA TYR A 23 -3.20 -2.08 12.60
C TYR A 23 -3.21 -1.38 13.97
N PRO A 24 -2.65 -0.16 14.08
CA PRO A 24 -2.76 0.64 15.31
C PRO A 24 -4.22 0.83 15.71
N GLU A 25 -4.50 0.92 17.01
CA GLU A 25 -5.86 0.90 17.57
C GLU A 25 -6.80 1.93 16.91
N TYR A 26 -6.28 3.13 16.61
CA TYR A 26 -7.05 4.19 15.95
C TYR A 26 -7.56 3.77 14.56
N TYR A 27 -6.83 2.93 13.83
CA TYR A 27 -7.20 2.47 12.49
C TYR A 27 -7.97 1.15 12.50
N SER A 28 -7.74 0.29 13.48
CA SER A 28 -8.40 -1.02 13.60
C SER A 28 -9.90 -0.95 13.86
N LYS A 29 -10.39 0.19 14.39
CA LYS A 29 -11.81 0.44 14.63
C LYS A 29 -12.57 0.90 13.39
N HIS A 30 -11.88 1.24 12.31
CA HIS A 30 -12.52 1.62 11.06
C HIS A 30 -12.93 0.37 10.26
N SER A 31 -14.14 0.39 9.70
CA SER A 31 -14.61 -0.68 8.80
C SER A 31 -13.90 -0.66 7.44
N GLU A 32 -13.25 0.46 7.11
CA GLU A 32 -12.54 0.69 5.86
C GLU A 32 -11.23 1.45 6.09
N LEU A 33 -10.15 1.00 5.45
CA LEU A 33 -8.84 1.65 5.50
C LEU A 33 -8.35 1.96 4.08
N TRP A 34 -7.79 3.14 3.87
CA TRP A 34 -7.29 3.59 2.57
C TRP A 34 -5.77 3.42 2.50
N ILE A 35 -5.23 2.77 1.49
CA ILE A 35 -3.80 2.43 1.41
C ILE A 35 -3.22 2.93 0.08
N CYS A 36 -2.09 3.63 0.14
CA CYS A 36 -1.33 4.01 -1.05
C CYS A 36 -0.65 2.78 -1.66
N ASP A 37 -0.74 2.60 -2.96
CA ASP A 37 -0.13 1.49 -3.71
C ASP A 37 1.35 1.69 -4.04
N GLY A 38 1.89 2.90 -3.83
CA GLY A 38 3.33 3.18 -3.96
C GLY A 38 4.11 2.91 -2.67
N CYS A 39 3.70 3.55 -1.58
CA CYS A 39 4.42 3.48 -0.29
C CYS A 39 3.74 2.61 0.76
N PHE A 40 2.56 2.03 0.50
CA PHE A 40 1.77 1.23 1.46
C PHE A 40 1.38 1.94 2.76
N ARG A 41 1.50 3.27 2.81
CA ARG A 41 0.96 4.06 3.92
C ARG A 41 -0.56 4.01 3.92
N TYR A 42 -1.13 3.88 5.11
CA TYR A 42 -2.57 3.82 5.34
C TYR A 42 -3.15 5.15 5.84
N PHE A 43 -4.42 5.40 5.55
CA PHE A 43 -5.14 6.64 5.80
C PHE A 43 -6.57 6.35 6.27
N ALA A 44 -7.09 7.23 7.12
CA ALA A 44 -8.43 7.09 7.68
C ALA A 44 -9.55 7.43 6.67
N ASN A 45 -9.24 8.17 5.61
CA ASN A 45 -10.23 8.55 4.61
C ASN A 45 -9.62 8.75 3.21
N LYS A 46 -10.53 8.79 2.22
CA LYS A 46 -10.24 8.97 0.80
C LYS A 46 -9.44 10.23 0.49
N GLN A 47 -9.81 11.37 1.06
CA GLN A 47 -9.21 12.66 0.72
C GLN A 47 -7.73 12.71 1.11
N LEU A 48 -7.38 12.14 2.27
CA LEU A 48 -5.99 12.02 2.71
C LEU A 48 -5.18 11.08 1.80
N CYS A 49 -5.75 9.92 1.44
CA CYS A 49 -5.14 8.97 0.49
C CYS A 49 -4.82 9.65 -0.85
N ILE A 50 -5.79 10.36 -1.44
CA ILE A 50 -5.63 11.01 -2.74
C ILE A 50 -4.57 12.12 -2.68
N ARG A 51 -4.62 12.97 -1.65
CA ARG A 51 -3.61 14.05 -1.47
C ARG A 51 -2.21 13.47 -1.36
N HIS A 52 -2.07 12.37 -0.60
CA HIS A 52 -0.80 11.69 -0.48
C HIS A 52 -0.36 11.06 -1.80
N ALA A 53 -1.22 10.31 -2.48
CA ALA A 53 -0.90 9.64 -3.74
C ALA A 53 -0.39 10.63 -4.80
N ASN A 54 -0.99 11.83 -4.88
CA ASN A 54 -0.55 12.89 -5.79
C ASN A 54 0.85 13.45 -5.48
N ALA A 55 1.32 13.35 -4.24
CA ALA A 55 2.62 13.86 -3.80
C ALA A 55 3.60 12.74 -3.42
N CYS A 56 3.23 11.47 -3.59
CA CYS A 56 3.97 10.33 -3.08
C CYS A 56 5.22 10.09 -3.94
N PRO A 57 6.43 10.13 -3.36
CA PRO A 57 7.66 9.93 -4.13
C PRO A 57 7.84 8.48 -4.59
N LEU A 58 7.10 7.52 -4.01
CA LEU A 58 7.19 6.08 -4.31
C LEU A 58 6.05 5.58 -5.22
N ILE A 59 5.27 6.48 -5.82
CA ILE A 59 4.11 6.06 -6.64
C ILE A 59 4.52 5.32 -7.92
N ALA A 60 5.74 5.54 -8.41
CA ALA A 60 6.21 4.95 -9.66
C ALA A 60 6.74 3.52 -9.49
N HIS A 61 7.34 3.21 -8.33
CA HIS A 61 7.89 1.89 -8.03
C HIS A 61 8.16 1.74 -6.52
N PRO A 62 8.21 0.49 -6.01
CA PRO A 62 8.62 0.21 -4.63
C PRO A 62 10.02 0.75 -4.30
N PRO A 63 10.32 1.05 -3.02
CA PRO A 63 11.67 1.40 -2.60
C PRO A 63 12.62 0.20 -2.70
N GLY A 64 13.93 0.45 -2.73
CA GLY A 64 14.95 -0.61 -2.78
C GLY A 64 15.51 -0.86 -4.17
N ASP A 65 16.23 -1.96 -4.33
CA ASP A 65 16.95 -2.27 -5.57
C ASP A 65 16.11 -3.17 -6.48
N GLU A 66 15.95 -2.80 -7.76
CA GLU A 66 15.36 -3.69 -8.77
C GLU A 66 16.34 -4.83 -9.07
N VAL A 67 16.01 -6.05 -8.62
CA VAL A 67 16.87 -7.24 -8.75
C VAL A 67 16.45 -8.16 -9.90
N TYR A 68 15.27 -7.92 -10.47
CA TYR A 68 14.74 -8.66 -11.60
C TYR A 68 13.82 -7.78 -12.42
N ARG A 69 13.91 -7.89 -13.75
CA ARG A 69 12.95 -7.31 -14.69
C ARG A 69 12.86 -8.19 -15.92
N ASP A 70 11.66 -8.62 -16.26
CA ASP A 70 11.42 -9.41 -17.46
C ASP A 70 10.10 -9.05 -18.13
N ARG A 71 10.01 -9.33 -19.44
CA ARG A 71 8.80 -9.13 -20.22
C ARG A 71 7.88 -10.34 -20.05
N CYS A 72 6.70 -10.11 -19.49
CA CYS A 72 5.66 -11.14 -19.45
C CYS A 72 4.92 -11.19 -20.78
N VAL A 73 4.77 -12.41 -21.30
CA VAL A 73 4.03 -12.66 -22.54
C VAL A 73 2.56 -12.29 -22.29
N GLY A 74 2.08 -11.25 -22.97
CA GLY A 74 0.69 -10.77 -22.90
C GLY A 74 0.46 -9.58 -21.97
N ASP A 75 1.24 -9.43 -20.89
CA ASP A 75 0.89 -8.55 -19.76
C ASP A 75 1.97 -7.52 -19.37
N GLY A 76 2.86 -7.14 -20.31
CA GLY A 76 3.85 -6.07 -20.09
C GLY A 76 5.14 -6.55 -19.43
N PHE A 77 5.60 -5.88 -18.37
CA PHE A 77 6.83 -6.21 -17.64
C PHE A 77 6.51 -6.57 -16.18
N ILE A 78 7.23 -7.55 -15.63
CA ILE A 78 7.29 -7.81 -14.19
C ILE A 78 8.66 -7.38 -13.67
N SER A 79 8.65 -6.60 -12.59
CA SER A 79 9.84 -6.17 -11.85
C SER A 79 9.78 -6.69 -10.41
N VAL A 80 10.92 -7.07 -9.84
CA VAL A 80 11.05 -7.46 -8.43
C VAL A 80 12.05 -6.53 -7.74
N PHE A 81 11.64 -5.98 -6.60
CA PHE A 81 12.44 -5.06 -5.80
C PHE A 81 12.85 -5.73 -4.48
N LYS A 82 14.14 -5.69 -4.17
CA LYS A 82 14.67 -6.11 -2.88
C LYS A 82 14.59 -4.94 -1.89
N VAL A 83 13.79 -5.10 -0.84
CA VAL A 83 13.57 -4.09 0.20
C VAL A 83 14.14 -4.56 1.53
N ASN A 84 15.13 -3.83 2.07
CA ASN A 84 15.69 -4.14 3.39
C ASN A 84 14.91 -3.40 4.49
N GLY A 85 14.40 -4.12 5.49
CA GLY A 85 13.55 -3.56 6.55
C GLY A 85 14.21 -2.39 7.30
N ASP A 86 15.41 -2.60 7.83
CA ASP A 86 16.14 -1.62 8.65
C ASP A 86 16.42 -0.29 7.93
N GLN A 87 16.58 -0.33 6.61
CA GLN A 87 16.86 0.86 5.80
C GLN A 87 15.60 1.68 5.45
N GLN A 88 14.42 1.11 5.68
CA GLN A 88 13.15 1.63 5.19
C GLN A 88 12.13 1.94 6.29
N GLU A 89 12.43 1.62 7.56
CA GLU A 89 11.53 1.83 8.72
C GLU A 89 11.02 3.28 8.87
N GLY A 90 11.68 4.28 8.29
CA GLY A 90 11.25 5.68 8.29
C GLY A 90 10.71 6.23 6.95
N LYS A 91 10.76 5.45 5.86
CA LYS A 91 10.33 5.88 4.51
C LYS A 91 8.96 5.33 4.11
N VAL A 92 8.47 4.33 4.84
CA VAL A 92 7.23 3.56 4.55
C VAL A 92 6.16 3.79 5.64
N ARG A 93 6.48 4.49 6.73
CA ARG A 93 5.54 4.85 7.82
C ARG A 93 4.71 6.10 7.53
#